data_AF-A0A564WH68-F1
#
_entry.id   AF-A0A564WH68-F1
#
_cell.length_a   1.000
_cell.length_b   1.000
_cell.length_c   1.000
_cell.angle_alpha   90.00
_cell.angle_beta   90.00
_cell.angle_gamma   90.00
#
_symmetry.space_group_name_H-M   'P 1'
#
loop_
_entity.id
_entity.type
_entity.pdbx_description
1 polymer ?
#
loop_
_entity_poly.entity_id
_entity_poly.type
_entity_poly.pdbx_seq_one_letter_code
_entity_poly.pdbx_strand_id
1 'polypeptide(L)'
;MPTPSPYAPFVSFLLKHLAVGTAGGLLLGVLLLAMDVAGLRTLILASPDRALFLVLLFFGLWITFGSLAMAVGIMQLGEERD
;
A
#
# COMPACT_ATOMS: atom_id res chain seq x y z
N MET A 1 -4.43 26.45 24.40
CA MET A 1 -5.01 25.24 23.78
C MET A 1 -4.63 25.25 22.31
N PRO A 2 -3.90 24.27 21.78
CA PRO A 2 -3.68 24.17 20.33
C PRO A 2 -5.04 23.92 19.67
N THR A 3 -5.45 24.75 18.72
CA THR A 3 -6.64 24.51 17.91
C THR A 3 -6.37 23.35 16.94
N PRO A 4 -7.32 22.43 16.73
CA PRO A 4 -7.14 21.36 15.76
C PRO A 4 -6.91 21.95 14.36
N SER A 5 -5.88 21.45 13.68
CA SER A 5 -5.55 21.90 12.33
C SER A 5 -6.74 21.63 11.39
N PRO A 6 -7.16 22.62 10.57
CA PRO A 6 -8.22 22.43 9.57
C PRO A 6 -7.96 21.27 8.61
N TYR A 7 -6.71 20.83 8.46
CA TYR A 7 -6.28 19.76 7.57
C TYR A 7 -6.28 18.36 8.21
N ALA A 8 -6.41 18.27 9.53
CA ALA A 8 -6.37 16.99 10.25
C ALA A 8 -7.38 15.95 9.73
N PRO A 9 -8.63 16.32 9.35
CA PRO A 9 -9.59 15.38 8.78
C PRO A 9 -9.12 14.78 7.45
N PHE A 10 -8.57 15.60 6.54
CA PHE A 10 -8.08 15.15 5.23
C PHE A 10 -6.86 14.23 5.34
N VAL A 11 -5.94 14.54 6.25
CA VAL A 11 -4.80 13.66 6.53
C VAL A 11 -5.29 12.33 7.09
N SER A 12 -6.24 12.34 8.03
CA SER A 12 -6.82 11.10 8.57
C SER A 12 -7.55 10.28 7.50
N PHE A 13 -8.22 10.95 6.56
CA PHE A 13 -8.90 10.32 5.43
C PHE A 13 -7.91 9.60 4.52
N LEU A 14 -6.83 10.29 4.13
CA LEU A 14 -5.77 9.70 3.31
C LEU A 14 -5.08 8.54 4.02
N LEU A 15 -4.78 8.67 5.32
CA LEU A 15 -4.16 7.60 6.10
C LEU A 15 -5.02 6.35 6.17
N LYS A 16 -6.35 6.48 6.29
CA LYS A 16 -7.28 5.34 6.23
C LYS A 16 -7.21 4.63 4.88
N HIS A 17 -7.25 5.38 3.78
CA HIS A 17 -7.16 4.80 2.44
C HIS A 17 -5.79 4.18 2.16
N LEU A 18 -4.72 4.83 2.60
CA LEU A 18 -3.37 4.29 2.57
C LEU A 18 -3.32 2.95 3.32
N ALA A 19 -3.89 2.86 4.53
CA ALA A 19 -3.91 1.62 5.29
C ALA A 19 -4.66 0.49 4.55
N VAL A 20 -5.81 0.78 3.93
CA VAL A 20 -6.58 -0.19 3.13
C VAL A 20 -5.78 -0.64 1.91
N GLY A 21 -5.19 0.29 1.15
CA GLY A 21 -4.35 -0.03 0.00
C GLY A 21 -3.11 -0.83 0.39
N THR A 22 -2.46 -0.46 1.51
CA THR A 22 -1.32 -1.19 2.08
C THR A 22 -1.71 -2.61 2.44
N ALA A 23 -2.85 -2.82 3.11
CA ALA A 23 -3.32 -4.14 3.45
C ALA A 23 -3.55 -5.01 2.20
N GLY A 24 -4.17 -4.45 1.15
CA GLY A 24 -4.33 -5.13 -0.14
C GLY A 24 -3.00 -5.49 -0.80
N GLY A 25 -2.04 -4.54 -0.83
CA GLY A 25 -0.70 -4.77 -1.37
C GLY A 25 0.10 -5.83 -0.59
N LEU A 26 0.03 -5.81 0.75
CA LEU A 26 0.67 -6.82 1.60
C LEU A 26 0.06 -8.21 1.37
N LEU A 27 -1.27 -8.31 1.32
CA LEU A 27 -1.97 -9.57 1.02
C LEU A 27 -1.55 -10.13 -0.33
N LEU A 28 -1.51 -9.28 -1.37
CA LEU A 28 -1.04 -9.68 -2.69
C LEU A 28 0.42 -10.15 -2.66
N GLY A 29 1.32 -9.38 -2.03
CA GLY A 29 2.74 -9.75 -1.93
C GLY A 29 2.95 -11.09 -1.22
N VAL A 30 2.19 -11.35 -0.14
CA VAL A 30 2.19 -12.65 0.54
C VAL A 30 1.69 -13.76 -0.37
N LEU A 31 0.60 -13.54 -1.12
CA LEU A 31 0.07 -14.53 -2.07
C LEU A 31 1.06 -14.84 -3.19
N LEU A 32 1.73 -13.83 -3.76
CA LEU A 32 2.75 -14.00 -4.80
C LEU A 32 3.89 -14.90 -4.31
N LEU A 33 4.34 -14.69 -3.07
CA LEU A 33 5.38 -15.51 -2.46
C LEU A 33 4.87 -16.91 -2.07
N ALA A 34 3.67 -17.02 -1.52
CA ALA A 34 3.09 -18.28 -1.08
C ALA A 34 2.88 -19.25 -2.26
N MET A 35 2.38 -18.72 -3.37
CA MET A 35 2.13 -19.47 -4.61
C MET A 35 3.38 -19.61 -5.49
N ASP A 36 4.51 -19.01 -5.10
CA ASP A 36 5.75 -18.98 -5.86
C ASP A 36 5.55 -18.55 -7.32
N VAL A 37 4.76 -17.48 -7.51
CA VAL A 37 4.39 -16.99 -8.84
C VAL A 37 5.65 -16.67 -9.62
N ALA A 38 5.78 -17.26 -10.82
CA ALA A 38 6.98 -17.13 -11.66
C ALA A 38 8.30 -17.50 -10.96
N GLY A 39 8.26 -18.32 -9.91
CA GLY A 39 9.44 -18.69 -9.12
C GLY A 39 9.95 -17.59 -8.20
N LEU A 40 9.15 -16.54 -7.91
CA LEU A 40 9.58 -15.36 -7.15
C LEU A 40 10.11 -15.70 -5.75
N ARG A 41 9.43 -16.57 -5.00
CA ARG A 41 9.89 -17.00 -3.67
C ARG A 41 11.18 -17.78 -3.81
N THR A 42 11.25 -18.69 -4.78
CA THR A 42 12.45 -19.49 -5.04
C THR A 42 13.66 -18.60 -5.39
N LEU A 43 13.47 -17.61 -6.26
CA LEU A 43 14.48 -16.61 -6.64
C LEU A 43 14.97 -15.81 -5.43
N ILE A 44 14.04 -15.31 -4.60
CA ILE A 44 14.39 -14.53 -3.41
C ILE A 44 15.20 -15.38 -2.44
N LEU A 45 14.78 -16.62 -2.16
CA LEU A 45 15.47 -17.50 -1.21
C LEU A 45 16.82 -17.99 -1.73
N ALA A 46 17.02 -18.08 -3.05
CA ALA A 46 18.31 -18.42 -3.64
C ALA A 46 19.34 -17.27 -3.56
N SER A 47 18.88 -16.03 -3.40
CA SER A 47 19.75 -14.85 -3.33
C SER A 47 20.39 -14.66 -1.94
N PRO A 48 21.63 -14.13 -1.84
CA PRO A 48 22.18 -13.57 -0.60
C PRO A 48 21.40 -12.34 -0.10
N ASP A 49 20.86 -11.53 -1.02
CA ASP A 49 20.23 -10.22 -0.74
C ASP A 49 18.72 -10.32 -0.48
N ARG A 50 18.28 -11.39 0.19
CA ARG A 50 16.86 -11.73 0.40
C ARG A 50 16.06 -10.57 0.98
N ALA A 51 16.64 -9.90 1.98
CA ALA A 51 16.00 -8.78 2.67
C ALA A 51 15.73 -7.61 1.72
N LEU A 52 16.68 -7.29 0.82
CA LEU A 52 16.51 -6.21 -0.15
C LEU A 52 15.35 -6.52 -1.10
N PHE A 53 15.26 -7.74 -1.62
CA PHE A 53 14.17 -8.10 -2.53
C PHE A 53 12.80 -8.12 -1.85
N LEU A 54 12.73 -8.57 -0.60
CA LEU A 54 11.48 -8.48 0.18
C LEU A 54 11.08 -7.02 0.41
N VAL A 55 12.02 -6.16 0.77
CA VAL A 55 11.76 -4.71 0.90
C VAL A 55 11.29 -4.14 -0.42
N LEU A 56 11.99 -4.38 -1.53
CA LEU A 56 11.59 -3.88 -2.85
C LEU A 56 10.20 -4.35 -3.27
N LEU A 57 9.88 -5.63 -3.05
CA LEU A 57 8.57 -6.20 -3.35
C LEU A 57 7.46 -5.52 -2.54
N PHE A 58 7.56 -5.52 -1.22
CA PHE A 58 6.50 -5.00 -0.36
C PHE A 58 6.43 -3.47 -0.39
N PHE A 59 7.56 -2.78 -0.52
CA PHE A 59 7.60 -1.33 -0.66
C PHE A 59 7.03 -0.87 -2.01
N GLY A 60 7.36 -1.55 -3.11
CA GLY A 60 6.76 -1.27 -4.41
C GLY A 60 5.25 -1.49 -4.42
N LEU A 61 4.78 -2.59 -3.81
CA LEU A 61 3.36 -2.87 -3.64
C LEU A 61 2.67 -1.83 -2.74
N TRP A 62 3.32 -1.41 -1.65
CA TRP A 62 2.82 -0.36 -0.77
C TRP A 62 2.63 0.96 -1.50
N ILE A 63 3.63 1.42 -2.25
CA ILE A 63 3.53 2.64 -3.06
C ILE A 63 2.39 2.51 -4.08
N THR A 64 2.28 1.37 -4.77
CA THR A 64 1.30 1.18 -5.84
C THR A 64 -0.12 1.14 -5.30
N PHE A 65 -0.43 0.18 -4.43
CA PHE A 65 -1.79 -0.01 -3.90
C PHE A 65 -2.18 1.08 -2.90
N GLY A 66 -1.23 1.58 -2.11
CA GLY A 66 -1.46 2.72 -1.22
C GLY A 66 -1.86 3.97 -1.97
N SER A 67 -1.13 4.30 -3.05
CA SER A 67 -1.45 5.47 -3.89
C SER A 67 -2.76 5.29 -4.64
N LEU A 68 -3.03 4.10 -5.18
CA LEU A 68 -4.29 3.80 -5.87
C LEU A 68 -5.50 3.99 -4.93
N ALA A 69 -5.45 3.43 -3.72
CA ALA A 69 -6.54 3.54 -2.75
C ALA A 69 -6.78 5.00 -2.32
N MET A 70 -5.72 5.78 -2.10
CA MET A 70 -5.84 7.20 -1.81
C MET A 70 -6.44 7.98 -2.99
N ALA A 71 -6.00 7.71 -4.23
CA ALA A 71 -6.51 8.38 -5.42
C ALA A 71 -8.00 8.12 -5.62
N VAL A 72 -8.44 6.86 -5.48
CA VAL A 72 -9.86 6.50 -5.55
C VAL A 72 -10.66 7.21 -4.45
N GLY A 73 -10.16 7.23 -3.21
CA GLY A 73 -10.82 7.94 -2.12
C GLY A 73 -10.99 9.44 -2.41
N ILE A 74 -9.97 10.10 -2.95
CA ILE A 74 -10.06 11.51 -3.35
C ILE A 74 -11.12 11.72 -4.45
N MET A 75 -11.16 10.84 -5.45
CA MET A 75 -12.15 10.94 -6.54
C MET A 75 -13.59 10.81 -6.00
N GLN A 76 -13.82 9.91 -5.06
CA GLN A 76 -15.13 9.71 -4.43
C GLN A 76 -15.60 10.92 -3.61
N LEU A 77 -14.68 11.62 -2.93
CA LEU A 77 -15.02 12.89 -2.24
C LEU A 77 -15.50 13.97 -3.21
N GLY A 78 -15.08 13.93 -4.47
CA GLY A 78 -15.57 14.83 -5.52
C GLY A 78 -17.00 14.51 -5.95
N GLU A 79 -17.34 13.23 -6.00
CA GLU A 79 -18.64 12.71 -6.46
C GLU A 79 -19.75 12.85 -5.41
N GLU A 80 -19.42 12.76 -4.11
CA GLU A 80 -20.38 13.01 -3.02
C GLU A 80 -20.84 14.48 -2.89
N ARG A 81 -20.20 15.41 -3.61
CA ARG A 81 -20.49 16.85 -3.53
C ARG A 81 -21.51 17.35 -4.56
N ASP A 82 -21.84 16.53 -5.57
CA ASP A 82 -22.80 16.82 -6.65
C ASP A 82 -24.09 15.99 -6.50
#